data_AF-A0A520C4H0-F1
#
_entry.id   AF-A0A520C4H0-F1
#
_cell.length_a   1.000
_cell.length_b   1.000
_cell.length_c   1.000
_cell.angle_alpha   90.00
_cell.angle_beta   90.00
_cell.angle_gamma   90.00
#
_symmetry.space_group_name_H-M   'P 1'
#
loop_
_entity.id
_entity.type
_entity.pdbx_description
1 polymer ?
#
loop_
_entity_poly.entity_id
_entity_poly.type
_entity_poly.pdbx_seq_one_letter_code
_entity_poly.pdbx_strand_id
1 'polypeptide(L)'
;NQELESLFTTSFEIGTDLRFLDSRIGLDLTYYSGSTTNQILSTIVDASSGMRRAIVNAGKVGNSGFELAINGSPLIGLPGLKIKVFNLSL
;
A
#
# COMPACT_ATOMS: atom_id res chain seq x y z
N ASN A 1 -1.54 -31.81 -5.97
CA ASN A 1 -1.12 -30.51 -5.43
C ASN A 1 -2.35 -29.90 -4.77
N GLN A 2 -2.57 -30.18 -3.48
CA GLN A 2 -3.89 -30.06 -2.84
C GLN A 2 -3.89 -29.24 -1.52
N GLU A 3 -2.79 -28.59 -1.15
CA GLU A 3 -2.67 -27.94 0.17
C GLU A 3 -2.66 -26.41 0.14
N LEU A 4 -2.89 -25.78 -1.03
CA LEU A 4 -2.99 -24.32 -1.10
C LEU A 4 -4.38 -23.85 -0.67
N GLU A 5 -4.42 -23.11 0.42
CA GLU A 5 -5.62 -22.40 0.85
C GLU A 5 -5.80 -21.11 0.04
N SER A 6 -7.04 -20.64 -0.09
CA SER A 6 -7.32 -19.36 -0.74
C SER A 6 -6.70 -18.20 0.03
N LEU A 7 -6.16 -17.25 -0.74
CA LEU A 7 -5.66 -15.97 -0.26
C LEU A 7 -6.82 -15.01 -0.05
N PHE A 8 -6.85 -14.35 1.11
CA PHE A 8 -7.81 -13.28 1.39
C PHE A 8 -7.10 -11.98 1.69
N THR A 9 -7.54 -10.89 1.09
CA THR A 9 -7.04 -9.55 1.37
C THR A 9 -8.15 -8.71 2.00
N THR A 10 -7.88 -8.14 3.16
CA THR A 10 -8.76 -7.18 3.85
C THR A 10 -8.06 -5.84 3.90
N SER A 11 -8.73 -4.78 3.48
CA SER A 11 -8.22 -3.41 3.53
C SER A 11 -9.19 -2.47 4.21
N PHE A 12 -8.62 -1.45 4.85
CA PHE A 12 -9.28 -0.32 5.47
C PHE A 12 -8.56 0.96 5.05
N GLU A 13 -9.33 1.98 4.68
CA GLU A 13 -8.80 3.28 4.29
C GLU A 13 -9.68 4.39 4.86
N ILE A 14 -9.04 5.44 5.37
CA ILE A 14 -9.71 6.65 5.84
C ILE A 14 -8.86 7.86 5.47
N GLY A 15 -9.49 8.90 4.93
CA GLY A 15 -8.79 10.10 4.52
C GLY A 15 -9.62 11.36 4.67
N THR A 16 -8.96 12.50 4.47
CA THR A 16 -9.58 13.82 4.43
C THR A 16 -9.09 14.61 3.22
N ASP A 17 -10.00 15.37 2.60
CA ASP A 17 -9.72 16.32 1.53
C ASP A 17 -10.08 17.71 2.03
N LEU A 18 -9.06 18.56 2.20
CA LEU A 18 -9.23 19.93 2.68
C LEU A 18 -8.81 20.92 1.58
N ARG A 19 -9.70 21.87 1.29
CA ARG A 19 -9.50 22.89 0.26
C ARG A 19 -9.66 24.28 0.83
N PHE A 20 -8.74 25.16 0.46
CA PHE A 20 -8.68 26.54 0.94
C PHE A 20 -8.52 27.51 -0.23
N LEU A 21 -8.85 28.79 0.02
CA LEU A 21 -8.65 29.91 -0.92
C LEU A 21 -9.27 29.65 -2.30
N ASP A 22 -10.55 29.29 -2.35
CA ASP A 22 -11.24 28.95 -3.61
C ASP A 22 -10.54 27.81 -4.38
N SER A 23 -10.20 26.74 -3.65
CA SER A 23 -9.48 25.56 -4.16
C SER A 23 -8.08 25.83 -4.72
N ARG A 24 -7.43 26.94 -4.35
CA ARG A 24 -6.04 27.23 -4.73
C ARG A 24 -5.00 26.45 -3.95
N ILE A 25 -5.35 26.04 -2.73
CA ILE A 25 -4.52 25.21 -1.86
C ILE A 25 -5.33 23.99 -1.45
N GLY A 26 -4.78 22.80 -1.67
CA GLY A 26 -5.37 21.52 -1.30
C GLY A 26 -4.41 20.70 -0.45
N LEU A 27 -4.98 20.04 0.54
CA LEU A 27 -4.31 19.09 1.43
C LEU A 27 -5.13 17.80 1.41
N ASP A 28 -4.48 16.71 1.01
CA ASP A 28 -5.02 15.35 1.07
C ASP A 28 -4.16 14.54 2.04
N LEU A 29 -4.83 13.94 3.03
CA LEU A 29 -4.20 13.03 3.98
C LEU A 29 -5.03 11.75 4.04
N THR A 30 -4.39 10.62 3.77
CA THR A 30 -5.02 9.31 3.78
C THR A 30 -4.21 8.35 4.65
N TYR A 31 -4.89 7.61 5.52
CA TYR A 31 -4.35 6.45 6.23
C TYR A 31 -4.94 5.19 5.61
N TYR A 32 -4.08 4.22 5.32
CA TYR A 32 -4.49 2.90 4.85
C TYR A 32 -3.90 1.79 5.72
N SER A 33 -4.63 0.69 5.82
CA SER A 33 -4.19 -0.55 6.44
C SER A 33 -4.75 -1.73 5.67
N GLY A 34 -3.87 -2.60 5.19
CA GLY A 34 -4.18 -3.79 4.42
C GLY A 34 -3.54 -5.01 5.07
N SER A 35 -4.21 -6.15 4.95
CA SER A 35 -3.61 -7.42 5.28
C SER A 35 -4.08 -8.53 4.37
N THR A 36 -3.12 -9.34 3.94
CA THR A 36 -3.32 -10.52 3.12
C THR A 36 -3.01 -11.78 3.93
N THR A 37 -3.98 -12.65 4.09
CA THR A 37 -3.82 -13.97 4.71
C THR A 37 -3.62 -15.04 3.65
N ASN A 38 -2.87 -16.09 4.00
CA ASN A 38 -2.58 -17.22 3.12
C ASN A 38 -1.88 -16.80 1.82
N GLN A 39 -0.97 -15.82 1.91
CA GLN A 39 -0.26 -15.30 0.74
C GLN A 39 0.60 -16.40 0.11
N ILE A 40 0.35 -16.73 -1.16
CA ILE A 40 1.10 -17.78 -1.85
C ILE A 40 2.49 -17.24 -2.23
N LEU A 41 3.55 -17.76 -1.59
CA LEU A 41 4.94 -17.40 -1.87
C LEU A 41 5.72 -18.60 -2.39
N SER A 42 6.62 -18.35 -3.34
CA SER A 42 7.64 -19.32 -3.74
C SER A 42 8.91 -19.07 -2.93
N THR A 43 9.27 -20.00 -2.06
CA THR A 43 10.49 -19.94 -1.25
C THR A 43 11.51 -20.98 -1.71
N ILE A 44 12.80 -20.70 -1.49
CA ILE A 44 13.88 -21.66 -1.70
C ILE A 44 13.90 -22.58 -0.48
N VAL A 45 13.87 -23.89 -0.72
CA VAL A 45 14.04 -24.92 0.31
C VAL A 45 15.40 -25.58 0.15
N ASP A 46 15.93 -26.14 1.24
CA ASP A 46 17.24 -26.78 1.25
C ASP A 46 17.29 -27.92 0.23
N ALA A 47 18.39 -28.04 -0.51
CA ALA A 47 18.58 -29.05 -1.54
C ALA A 47 18.56 -30.47 -0.95
N SER A 48 18.84 -30.61 0.36
CA SER A 48 18.70 -31.86 1.12
C SER A 48 17.25 -32.42 1.11
N SER A 49 16.24 -31.58 0.89
CA SER A 49 14.84 -31.97 0.76
C SER A 49 14.49 -32.63 -0.58
N GLY A 50 15.43 -32.67 -1.54
CA GLY A 50 15.19 -33.18 -2.89
C GLY A 50 14.48 -32.20 -3.84
N MET A 51 14.11 -31.01 -3.36
CA MET A 51 13.51 -29.93 -4.15
C MET A 51 14.32 -28.63 -4.02
N ARG A 52 14.25 -27.75 -5.03
CA ARG A 52 14.92 -26.43 -5.02
C ARG A 52 14.00 -25.26 -4.66
N ARG A 53 12.69 -25.45 -4.77
CA ARG A 53 11.66 -24.44 -4.49
C ARG A 53 10.41 -25.12 -3.93
N ALA A 54 9.76 -24.46 -2.98
CA ALA A 54 8.44 -24.82 -2.49
C ALA A 54 7.49 -23.64 -2.69
N ILE A 55 6.22 -23.95 -2.96
CA ILE A 55 5.12 -22.97 -2.94
C ILE A 55 4.39 -23.19 -1.63
N VAL A 56 4.34 -22.15 -0.79
CA VAL A 56 3.71 -22.21 0.53
C VAL A 56 2.75 -21.04 0.68
N ASN A 57 1.66 -21.24 1.42
CA ASN A 57 0.91 -20.12 1.96
C ASN A 57 1.75 -19.49 3.09
N ALA A 58 2.39 -18.37 2.81
CA ALA A 58 2.87 -17.47 3.84
C ALA A 58 1.68 -16.95 4.65
N GLY A 59 1.87 -16.77 5.96
CA GLY A 59 0.80 -16.49 6.90
C GLY A 59 0.05 -15.17 6.63
N LYS A 60 0.21 -14.19 7.53
CA LYS A 60 -0.43 -12.88 7.39
C LYS A 60 0.62 -11.85 7.03
N VAL A 61 0.49 -11.24 5.85
CA VAL A 61 1.31 -10.10 5.42
C VAL A 61 0.48 -8.83 5.58
N GLY A 62 1.05 -7.79 6.17
CA GLY A 62 0.39 -6.50 6.39
C GLY A 62 1.07 -5.39 5.59
N ASN A 63 0.31 -4.36 5.25
CA ASN A 63 0.85 -3.10 4.77
C ASN A 63 0.02 -1.97 5.36
N SER A 64 0.67 -0.97 5.96
CA SER A 64 -0.03 0.22 6.43
C SER A 64 0.81 1.46 6.23
N GLY A 65 0.17 2.61 6.14
CA GLY A 65 0.89 3.84 5.90
C GLY A 65 -0.01 5.06 5.84
N PHE A 66 0.66 6.20 5.73
CA PHE A 66 0.05 7.49 5.47
C PHE A 66 0.47 7.97 4.09
N GLU A 67 -0.49 8.50 3.34
CA GLU A 67 -0.26 9.28 2.14
C GLU A 67 -0.58 10.74 2.42
N LEU A 68 0.36 11.62 2.12
CA LEU A 68 0.19 13.06 2.23
C LEU A 68 0.42 13.68 0.85
N ALA A 69 -0.54 14.44 0.37
CA ALA A 69 -0.38 15.28 -0.81
C ALA A 69 -0.75 16.73 -0.50
N ILE A 70 0.12 17.65 -0.94
CA ILE A 70 -0.13 19.09 -0.86
C ILE A 70 -0.07 19.63 -2.29
N ASN A 71 -1.08 20.40 -2.67
CA ASN A 71 -1.08 21.16 -3.91
C ASN A 71 -1.34 22.65 -3.66
N GLY A 72 -0.72 23.50 -4.47
CA GLY A 72 -0.88 24.94 -4.36
C GLY A 72 -0.63 25.64 -5.69
N SER A 73 -1.59 26.47 -6.14
CA SER A 73 -1.45 27.30 -7.34
C SER A 73 -1.21 28.76 -6.92
N PRO A 74 0.05 29.22 -6.83
CA PRO A 74 0.39 30.55 -6.31
C PRO A 74 -0.11 31.70 -7.20
N LEU A 75 -0.34 31.44 -8.49
CA LEU A 75 -0.86 32.39 -9.47
C LEU A 75 -1.92 31.70 -10.34
N ILE A 76 -2.95 32.44 -10.77
CA ILE A 76 -3.96 31.93 -11.74
C ILE A 76 -3.21 31.60 -13.04
N GLY A 77 -3.16 30.31 -13.42
CA GLY A 77 -2.64 29.88 -14.72
C GLY A 77 -1.23 29.26 -14.74
N LEU A 78 -0.56 29.08 -13.60
CA LEU A 78 0.70 28.30 -13.53
C LEU A 78 0.44 26.94 -12.86
N PRO A 79 1.09 25.84 -13.33
CA PRO A 79 0.94 24.53 -12.71
C PRO A 79 1.41 24.59 -11.25
N GLY A 80 0.51 24.27 -10.33
CA GLY A 80 0.78 24.29 -8.90
C GLY A 80 1.82 23.26 -8.47
N LEU A 81 2.55 23.56 -7.40
CA LEU A 81 3.51 22.63 -6.79
C LEU A 81 2.74 21.44 -6.21
N LYS A 82 3.06 20.22 -6.64
CA LYS A 82 2.52 18.97 -6.07
C LYS A 82 3.64 18.22 -5.36
N ILE A 83 3.50 18.03 -4.05
CA ILE A 83 4.42 17.19 -3.26
C ILE A 83 3.61 16.02 -2.76
N LYS A 84 4.04 14.79 -3.08
CA LYS A 84 3.48 13.55 -2.55
C LYS A 84 4.53 12.84 -1.72
N VAL A 85 4.23 12.59 -0.45
CA VAL A 85 5.08 11.83 0.47
C VAL A 85 4.40 10.50 0.74
N PHE A 86 5.10 9.40 0.45
CA PHE A 86 4.65 8.05 0.76
C PHE A 86 5.52 7.48 1.87
N ASN A 87 4.89 6.92 2.90
CA ASN A 87 5.56 6.04 3.85
C ASN A 87 4.89 4.66 3.81
N LEU A 88 5.69 3.62 3.59
CA LEU A 88 5.27 2.22 3.55
C LEU A 88 5.97 1.50 4.72
N SER A 89 5.21 1.03 5.69
CA SER A 89 5.69 0.05 6.67
C SER A 89 5.16 -1.34 6.31
N LEU A 90 6.09 -2.26 6.09
CA LEU A 90 5.92 -3.69 5.80
C LEU A 90 5.92 -4.51 7.10
#